data_AF-A0A9P0KGL6-F1
#
_entry.id   AF-A0A9P0KGL6-F1
#
_cell.length_a   1.000
_cell.length_b   1.000
_cell.length_c   1.000
_cell.angle_alpha   90.00
_cell.angle_beta   90.00
_cell.angle_gamma   90.00
#
_symmetry.space_group_name_H-M   'P 1'
#
loop_
_entity.id
_entity.type
_entity.pdbx_description
1 polymer ?
#
loop_
_entity_poly.entity_id
_entity_poly.type
_entity_poly.pdbx_seq_one_letter_code
_entity_poly.pdbx_strand_id
1 'polypeptide(L)'
;MKLNLSEYTEECQVGENDPEPCENLFQPIILDEGICYTYNMLDRTAIFRDEVYRFKDYHKNENTVNWDIDSGYTFNDSTPDGSFLNYPNNAYLSGYENGLHIKFRQLASELDYFCSPNSQGFKVSLHAPHVIPQLEKQFFQVPFGDAIMAAVQPKMTKTSQQVRKYHPDKRECYFSNEKYLRYFKQYTSSNCRLECYTNYTAKICECVRFYMPKKSSTDICGMSHICHFTNRVQMQWNSVLKQKETQHTATNQNDTSFCDCRRSCVEINYEVQLSQYAWNYGYMPLARFRDKKKESYRYARLSIFFKEDFFLTLERNELYGPIDFLANFGGLLGLFTGFSLLSLAEIVYFLSVRICCNFRLHKFWTGPKN
;
A
#
# COMPACT_ATOMS: atom_id res chain seq x y z
N MET A 1 -23.54 13.58 -8.17
CA MET A 1 -24.32 12.61 -7.38
C MET A 1 -23.45 12.19 -6.21
N LYS A 2 -23.86 12.46 -4.97
CA LYS A 2 -23.22 11.93 -3.75
C LYS A 2 -24.26 10.99 -3.17
N LEU A 3 -23.90 9.74 -2.88
CA LEU A 3 -24.82 8.88 -2.11
C LEU A 3 -25.01 9.52 -0.73
N ASN A 4 -26.17 9.37 -0.12
CA ASN A 4 -26.36 9.86 1.23
C ASN A 4 -26.01 8.72 2.19
N LEU A 5 -24.90 8.83 2.94
CA LEU A 5 -24.40 7.70 3.74
C LEU A 5 -25.39 7.32 4.85
N SER A 6 -26.14 8.29 5.39
CA SER A 6 -27.23 8.06 6.34
C SER A 6 -28.34 7.16 5.80
N GLU A 7 -28.51 6.99 4.49
CA GLU A 7 -29.47 6.03 3.92
C GLU A 7 -28.96 4.59 4.01
N TYR A 8 -27.64 4.41 3.94
CA TYR A 8 -26.98 3.09 3.89
C TYR A 8 -26.43 2.61 5.25
N THR A 9 -26.38 3.51 6.23
CA THR A 9 -25.88 3.25 7.58
C THR A 9 -26.85 3.79 8.62
N GLU A 10 -26.92 3.12 9.77
CA GLU A 10 -27.72 3.55 10.91
C GLU A 10 -26.86 4.30 11.93
N GLU A 11 -25.76 3.66 12.35
CA GLU A 11 -24.81 4.22 13.32
C GLU A 11 -23.42 3.59 13.13
N CYS A 12 -22.40 4.37 13.50
CA CYS A 12 -21.01 3.94 13.57
C CYS A 12 -20.48 4.19 14.97
N GLN A 13 -19.63 3.29 15.45
CA GLN A 13 -19.01 3.38 16.76
C GLN A 13 -17.54 3.00 16.64
N VAL A 14 -16.65 3.79 17.23
CA VAL A 14 -15.21 3.53 17.26
C VAL A 14 -14.77 3.41 18.72
N GLY A 15 -14.29 2.23 19.10
CA GLY A 15 -13.95 1.92 20.48
C GLY A 15 -15.15 2.05 21.43
N GLU A 16 -14.86 2.50 22.65
CA GLU A 16 -15.87 2.72 23.70
C GLU A 16 -16.64 4.05 23.56
N ASN A 17 -16.40 4.82 22.49
CA ASN A 17 -17.11 6.08 22.26
C ASN A 17 -18.60 5.84 22.01
N ASP A 18 -19.43 6.87 22.24
CA ASP A 18 -20.85 6.81 21.92
C ASP A 18 -21.07 6.64 20.40
N PRO A 19 -22.12 5.90 19.99
CA PRO A 19 -22.47 5.77 18.58
C PRO A 19 -22.78 7.14 17.95
N GLU A 20 -22.20 7.41 16.79
CA GLU A 20 -22.40 8.65 16.05
C GLU A 20 -22.79 8.39 14.58
N PRO A 21 -23.31 9.40 13.87
CA PRO A 21 -23.58 9.28 12.44
C PRO A 21 -22.30 8.95 11.66
N CYS A 22 -22.35 7.90 10.84
CA CYS A 22 -21.21 7.47 10.03
C CYS A 22 -20.68 8.56 9.07
N GLU A 23 -21.48 9.58 8.75
CA GLU A 23 -21.10 10.73 7.94
C GLU A 23 -19.99 11.58 8.55
N ASN A 24 -19.85 11.57 9.87
CA ASN A 24 -18.78 12.30 10.57
C ASN A 24 -17.43 11.58 10.45
N LEU A 25 -17.46 10.25 10.32
CA LEU A 25 -16.26 9.40 10.32
C LEU A 25 -15.77 9.08 8.90
N PHE A 26 -16.70 8.88 7.96
CA PHE A 26 -16.39 8.39 6.63
C PHE A 26 -16.40 9.50 5.58
N GLN A 27 -15.40 9.49 4.71
CA GLN A 27 -15.32 10.38 3.56
C GLN A 27 -15.69 9.65 2.27
N PRO A 28 -16.38 10.33 1.33
CA PRO A 28 -16.73 9.73 0.05
C PRO A 28 -15.49 9.61 -0.86
N ILE A 29 -15.35 8.48 -1.55
CA ILE A 29 -14.27 8.21 -2.51
C ILE A 29 -14.84 7.51 -3.76
N ILE A 30 -14.21 7.73 -4.91
CA ILE A 30 -14.59 7.06 -6.16
C ILE A 30 -13.58 5.94 -6.42
N LEU A 31 -14.08 4.71 -6.55
CA LEU A 31 -13.32 3.49 -6.80
C LEU A 31 -13.87 2.76 -8.03
N ASP A 32 -13.30 1.60 -8.35
CA ASP A 32 -13.66 0.74 -9.48
C ASP A 32 -15.13 0.29 -9.48
N GLU A 33 -15.74 0.11 -8.31
CA GLU A 33 -17.16 -0.24 -8.14
C GLU A 33 -18.11 0.98 -8.07
N GLY A 34 -17.60 2.22 -8.16
CA GLY A 34 -18.41 3.44 -8.13
C GLY A 34 -18.15 4.33 -6.92
N ILE A 35 -19.22 4.86 -6.32
CA ILE A 35 -19.16 5.74 -5.14
C ILE A 35 -19.05 4.86 -3.89
N CYS A 36 -17.96 5.04 -3.15
CA CYS A 36 -17.67 4.32 -1.92
C CYS A 36 -17.37 5.29 -0.78
N TYR A 37 -17.21 4.74 0.43
CA TYR A 37 -16.84 5.50 1.62
C TYR A 37 -15.61 4.87 2.25
N THR A 38 -14.69 5.71 2.73
CA THR A 38 -13.46 5.27 3.39
C THR A 38 -13.31 5.95 4.73
N TYR A 39 -12.75 5.22 5.68
CA TYR A 39 -12.41 5.68 7.02
C TYR A 39 -10.89 5.65 7.16
N ASN A 40 -10.33 6.66 7.82
CA ASN A 40 -8.91 6.72 8.18
C ASN A 40 -7.90 6.65 7.02
N MET A 41 -8.25 7.23 5.87
CA MET A 41 -7.42 7.29 4.66
C MET A 41 -6.83 8.69 4.46
N LEU A 42 -5.58 8.79 3.99
CA LEU A 42 -4.92 10.08 3.76
C LEU A 42 -5.72 10.97 2.80
N ASP A 43 -5.60 12.29 2.97
CA ASP A 43 -6.21 13.24 2.05
C ASP A 43 -5.70 13.06 0.61
N ARG A 44 -6.56 13.33 -0.37
CA ARG A 44 -6.19 13.28 -1.79
C ARG A 44 -4.97 14.12 -2.14
N THR A 45 -4.69 15.22 -1.43
CA THR A 45 -3.51 16.06 -1.66
C THR A 45 -2.23 15.39 -1.20
N ALA A 46 -2.28 14.46 -0.23
CA ALA A 46 -1.14 13.66 0.18
C ALA A 46 -0.88 12.50 -0.79
N ILE A 47 -1.93 11.93 -1.39
CA ILE A 47 -1.82 10.77 -2.29
C ILE A 47 -1.54 11.18 -3.75
N PHE A 48 -2.31 12.13 -4.30
CA PHE A 48 -2.27 12.51 -5.71
C PHE A 48 -1.48 13.80 -5.95
N ARG A 49 -0.78 13.86 -7.09
CA ARG A 49 -0.14 15.09 -7.59
C ARG A 49 -1.20 16.12 -8.00
N ASP A 50 -0.79 17.39 -8.06
CA ASP A 50 -1.71 18.51 -8.29
C ASP A 50 -2.28 18.56 -9.72
N GLU A 51 -1.62 17.92 -10.67
CA GLU A 51 -2.09 17.80 -12.06
C GLU A 51 -3.24 16.78 -12.22
N VAL A 52 -3.53 15.98 -11.20
CA VAL A 52 -4.58 14.96 -11.24
C VAL A 52 -5.93 15.63 -11.07
N TYR A 53 -6.88 15.26 -11.93
CA TYR A 53 -8.27 15.65 -11.82
C TYR A 53 -8.86 15.14 -10.50
N ARG A 54 -9.31 16.08 -9.66
CA ARG A 54 -9.89 15.83 -8.35
C ARG A 54 -11.39 16.11 -8.43
N PHE A 55 -12.21 15.10 -8.17
CA PHE A 55 -13.66 15.29 -8.07
C PHE A 55 -13.98 16.23 -6.89
N LYS A 56 -14.84 17.22 -7.11
CA LYS A 56 -15.25 18.17 -6.08
C LYS A 56 -15.95 17.42 -4.95
N ASP A 57 -15.59 17.71 -3.69
CA ASP A 57 -16.15 17.12 -2.47
C ASP A 57 -15.89 15.61 -2.26
N TYR A 58 -14.98 15.00 -3.04
CA TYR A 58 -14.54 13.62 -2.87
C TYR A 58 -13.10 13.55 -2.35
N HIS A 59 -12.85 12.55 -1.50
CA HIS A 59 -11.56 12.17 -0.95
C HIS A 59 -10.84 13.35 -0.27
N LYS A 60 -11.62 14.20 0.40
CA LYS A 60 -11.14 15.39 1.09
C LYS A 60 -11.18 15.13 2.59
N ASN A 61 -10.04 15.29 3.24
CA ASN A 61 -9.90 15.34 4.69
C ASN A 61 -9.25 16.66 5.12
N GLU A 62 -9.74 17.23 6.21
CA GLU A 62 -9.26 18.50 6.78
C GLU A 62 -8.17 18.29 7.84
N ASN A 63 -7.90 17.04 8.22
CA ASN A 63 -6.87 16.70 9.21
C ASN A 63 -5.45 16.90 8.65
N THR A 64 -4.55 17.41 9.50
CA THR A 64 -3.12 17.56 9.18
C THR A 64 -2.44 16.21 9.08
N VAL A 65 -1.81 15.93 7.93
CA VAL A 65 -1.10 14.67 7.69
C VAL A 65 0.29 14.73 8.30
N ASN A 66 0.48 14.00 9.41
CA ASN A 66 1.77 13.87 10.11
C ASN A 66 2.32 12.45 10.01
N TRP A 67 2.07 11.76 8.90
CA TRP A 67 2.40 10.34 8.73
C TRP A 67 2.96 10.03 7.35
N ASP A 68 4.03 9.23 7.32
CA ASP A 68 4.62 8.64 6.12
C ASP A 68 4.89 7.15 6.32
N ILE A 69 4.83 6.36 5.25
CA ILE A 69 5.04 4.91 5.32
C ILE A 69 6.48 4.52 5.71
N ASP A 70 7.48 5.30 5.29
CA ASP A 70 8.90 4.99 5.53
C ASP A 70 9.35 5.45 6.92
N SER A 71 8.92 6.65 7.37
CA SER A 71 9.32 7.24 8.65
C SER A 71 8.29 7.10 9.78
N GLY A 72 7.06 6.70 9.50
CA GLY A 72 5.97 6.66 10.47
C GLY A 72 5.42 8.06 10.79
N TYR A 73 4.92 8.24 12.01
CA TYR A 73 4.41 9.53 12.48
C TYR A 73 5.57 10.50 12.74
N THR A 74 5.50 11.69 12.16
CA THR A 74 6.42 12.79 12.47
C THR A 74 5.93 13.47 13.74
N PHE A 75 6.65 13.27 14.84
CA PHE A 75 6.42 14.01 16.09
C PHE A 75 6.87 15.46 15.89
N ASN A 76 5.96 16.31 15.42
CA ASN A 76 6.15 17.76 15.54
C ASN A 76 5.40 18.23 16.79
N ASP A 77 6.11 19.02 17.58
CA ASP A 77 5.76 19.46 18.93
C ASP A 77 4.27 19.77 19.13
N SER A 78 3.76 19.26 20.25
CA SER A 78 2.60 19.72 21.00
C SER A 78 1.85 20.91 20.39
N THR A 79 0.63 20.66 19.93
CA THR A 79 -0.39 21.72 19.89
C THR A 79 -0.45 22.38 21.28
N PRO A 80 -0.75 23.69 21.39
CA PRO A 80 -0.81 24.40 22.67
C PRO A 80 -1.75 23.75 23.70
N ASP A 81 -2.70 22.92 23.23
CA ASP A 81 -3.68 22.17 24.02
C ASP A 81 -3.20 20.78 24.48
N GLY A 82 -1.98 20.35 24.13
CA GLY A 82 -1.47 19.03 24.50
C GLY A 82 -2.21 17.86 23.84
N SER A 83 -3.06 18.12 22.84
CA SER A 83 -3.83 17.11 22.11
C SER A 83 -3.02 16.55 20.94
N PHE A 84 -2.65 15.26 21.05
CA PHE A 84 -2.00 14.50 19.98
C PHE A 84 -3.00 14.14 18.86
N LEU A 85 -3.32 15.09 17.98
CA LEU A 85 -4.12 14.79 16.79
C LEU A 85 -3.23 14.16 15.70
N ASN A 86 -2.91 12.88 15.88
CA ASN A 86 -2.23 12.09 14.87
C ASN A 86 -3.26 11.64 13.82
N TYR A 87 -3.05 12.06 12.57
CA TYR A 87 -3.78 11.51 11.44
C TYR A 87 -2.83 10.82 10.47
N PRO A 88 -3.09 9.57 10.05
CA PRO A 88 -4.22 8.69 10.40
C PRO A 88 -4.33 8.33 11.89
N ASN A 89 -5.54 8.01 12.33
CA ASN A 89 -5.85 7.56 13.69
C ASN A 89 -5.18 6.20 13.96
N ASN A 90 -4.55 6.07 15.11
CA ASN A 90 -3.93 4.85 15.62
C ASN A 90 -4.86 4.13 16.61
N ALA A 91 -4.84 2.80 16.58
CA ALA A 91 -5.49 1.97 17.59
C ALA A 91 -4.48 1.59 18.67
N TYR A 92 -4.84 1.81 19.93
CA TYR A 92 -3.97 1.51 21.08
C TYR A 92 -4.26 0.16 21.72
N LEU A 93 -5.51 -0.30 21.63
CA LEU A 93 -5.99 -1.53 22.24
C LEU A 93 -6.59 -2.44 21.17
N SER A 94 -6.37 -3.74 21.33
CA SER A 94 -6.99 -4.80 20.56
C SER A 94 -8.30 -5.26 21.19
N GLY A 95 -8.98 -6.19 20.51
CA GLY A 95 -10.23 -6.77 20.98
C GLY A 95 -11.47 -6.07 20.44
N TYR A 96 -12.60 -6.76 20.57
CA TYR A 96 -13.86 -6.40 19.94
C TYR A 96 -14.34 -5.00 20.33
N GLU A 97 -14.37 -4.67 21.62
CA GLU A 97 -14.87 -3.38 22.15
C GLU A 97 -14.05 -2.17 21.68
N ASN A 98 -12.78 -2.38 21.30
CA ASN A 98 -11.88 -1.33 20.83
C ASN A 98 -11.92 -1.16 19.30
N GLY A 99 -12.87 -1.81 18.63
CA GLY A 99 -12.98 -1.86 17.18
C GLY A 99 -13.83 -0.75 16.56
N LEU A 100 -13.95 -0.80 15.24
CA LEU A 100 -14.94 -0.06 14.46
C LEU A 100 -16.17 -0.94 14.25
N HIS A 101 -17.31 -0.51 14.76
CA HIS A 101 -18.60 -1.16 14.59
C HIS A 101 -19.50 -0.33 13.69
N ILE A 102 -20.09 -0.98 12.68
CA ILE A 102 -20.95 -0.34 11.68
C ILE A 102 -22.24 -1.14 11.58
N LYS A 103 -23.37 -0.44 11.66
CA LYS A 103 -24.68 -1.00 11.33
C LYS A 103 -25.12 -0.47 9.98
N PHE A 104 -25.20 -1.36 9.01
CA PHE A 104 -25.70 -1.05 7.68
C PHE A 104 -27.21 -1.26 7.60
N ARG A 105 -27.85 -0.46 6.75
CA ARG A 105 -29.26 -0.59 6.39
C ARG A 105 -29.43 -0.29 4.90
N GLN A 106 -30.34 -0.97 4.22
CA GLN A 106 -30.74 -0.60 2.86
C GLN A 106 -32.21 -0.91 2.66
N LEU A 107 -32.90 -0.08 1.89
CA LEU A 107 -34.31 -0.29 1.60
C LEU A 107 -34.49 -1.50 0.68
N ALA A 108 -35.37 -2.45 1.03
CA ALA A 108 -35.57 -3.66 0.23
C ALA A 108 -36.07 -3.39 -1.20
N SER A 109 -36.75 -2.25 -1.45
CA SER A 109 -37.18 -1.86 -2.79
C SER A 109 -36.07 -1.32 -3.68
N GLU A 110 -34.91 -0.97 -3.11
CA GLU A 110 -33.74 -0.47 -3.85
C GLU A 110 -32.76 -1.59 -4.21
N LEU A 111 -33.04 -2.83 -3.77
CA LEU A 111 -32.19 -3.98 -4.07
C LEU A 111 -32.37 -4.38 -5.53
N ASP A 112 -31.31 -4.18 -6.31
CA ASP A 112 -31.26 -4.62 -7.70
C ASP A 112 -30.75 -6.07 -7.79
N TYR A 113 -31.71 -6.98 -7.98
CA TYR A 113 -31.44 -8.39 -8.21
C TYR A 113 -31.03 -8.70 -9.66
N PHE A 114 -31.24 -7.80 -10.62
CA PHE A 114 -30.82 -7.98 -12.00
C PHE A 114 -29.31 -7.72 -12.15
N CYS A 115 -28.79 -6.66 -11.54
CA CYS A 115 -27.37 -6.32 -11.61
C CYS A 115 -26.50 -7.21 -10.70
N SER A 116 -27.03 -7.64 -9.56
CA SER A 116 -26.30 -8.43 -8.55
C SER A 116 -27.08 -9.67 -8.10
N PRO A 117 -27.30 -10.66 -8.97
CA PRO A 117 -28.17 -11.80 -8.66
C PRO A 117 -27.64 -12.71 -7.54
N ASN A 118 -26.32 -12.81 -7.39
CA ASN A 118 -25.68 -13.80 -6.51
C ASN A 118 -25.11 -13.23 -5.22
N SER A 119 -25.06 -11.91 -5.05
CA SER A 119 -24.35 -11.26 -3.95
C SER A 119 -25.04 -9.97 -3.54
N GLN A 120 -25.81 -10.02 -2.46
CA GLN A 120 -26.46 -8.85 -1.85
C GLN A 120 -25.72 -8.45 -0.56
N GLY A 121 -25.65 -7.15 -0.28
CA GLY A 121 -24.94 -6.60 0.88
C GLY A 121 -23.79 -5.69 0.49
N PHE A 122 -22.88 -5.46 1.43
CA PHE A 122 -21.82 -4.46 1.30
C PHE A 122 -20.46 -5.12 1.03
N LYS A 123 -19.68 -4.56 0.10
CA LYS A 123 -18.28 -4.96 -0.14
C LYS A 123 -17.36 -4.09 0.72
N VAL A 124 -16.40 -4.71 1.40
CA VAL A 124 -15.45 -4.01 2.28
C VAL A 124 -14.04 -4.44 1.93
N SER A 125 -13.13 -3.46 1.86
CA SER A 125 -11.70 -3.67 1.63
C SER A 125 -10.89 -2.93 2.69
N LEU A 126 -9.93 -3.62 3.28
CA LEU A 126 -8.95 -3.05 4.22
C LEU A 126 -7.66 -2.76 3.46
N HIS A 127 -7.12 -1.55 3.62
CA HIS A 127 -5.94 -1.08 2.90
C HIS A 127 -5.14 -0.10 3.74
N ALA A 128 -3.86 0.10 3.39
CA ALA A 128 -3.03 1.11 4.04
C ALA A 128 -3.52 2.54 3.71
N PRO A 129 -3.31 3.54 4.59
CA PRO A 129 -3.87 4.88 4.43
C PRO A 129 -3.44 5.65 3.17
N HIS A 130 -2.28 5.32 2.58
CA HIS A 130 -1.71 5.97 1.40
C HIS A 130 -1.97 5.22 0.08
N VAL A 131 -2.69 4.09 0.14
CA VAL A 131 -2.96 3.22 -1.01
C VAL A 131 -4.41 3.40 -1.46
N ILE A 132 -4.63 3.53 -2.77
CA ILE A 132 -5.98 3.47 -3.33
C ILE A 132 -6.42 2.00 -3.42
N PRO A 133 -7.52 1.60 -2.75
CA PRO A 133 -8.03 0.24 -2.82
C PRO A 133 -8.60 -0.08 -4.21
N GLN A 134 -8.62 -1.36 -4.57
CA GLN A 134 -9.23 -1.87 -5.79
C GLN A 134 -10.22 -2.97 -5.41
N LEU A 135 -11.51 -2.62 -5.33
CA LEU A 135 -12.56 -3.50 -4.85
C LEU A 135 -12.81 -4.67 -5.81
N GLU A 136 -12.47 -4.56 -7.10
CA GLU A 136 -12.53 -5.68 -8.05
C GLU A 136 -11.49 -6.77 -7.73
N LYS A 137 -10.42 -6.45 -6.99
CA LYS A 137 -9.31 -7.39 -6.71
C LYS A 137 -9.40 -8.05 -5.36
N GLN A 138 -9.70 -7.29 -4.31
CA GLN A 138 -9.68 -7.78 -2.94
C GLN A 138 -10.79 -7.11 -2.14
N PHE A 139 -11.74 -7.93 -1.68
CA PHE A 139 -12.82 -7.51 -0.80
C PHE A 139 -13.34 -8.72 -0.03
N PHE A 140 -14.01 -8.45 1.08
CA PHE A 140 -14.93 -9.40 1.68
C PHE A 140 -16.32 -8.79 1.70
N GLN A 141 -17.34 -9.64 1.76
CA GLN A 141 -18.73 -9.22 1.70
C GLN A 141 -19.39 -9.30 3.06
N VAL A 142 -20.26 -8.32 3.34
CA VAL A 142 -21.11 -8.25 4.52
C VAL A 142 -22.56 -8.44 4.03
N PRO A 143 -23.08 -9.68 4.04
CA PRO A 143 -24.41 -9.97 3.55
C PRO A 143 -25.50 -9.45 4.50
N PHE A 144 -26.68 -9.21 3.94
CA PHE A 144 -27.85 -8.84 4.75
C PHE A 144 -28.30 -9.99 5.65
N GLY A 145 -28.71 -9.66 6.87
CA GLY A 145 -29.17 -10.61 7.88
C GLY A 145 -28.07 -11.19 8.74
N ASP A 146 -26.80 -10.94 8.40
CA ASP A 146 -25.66 -11.44 9.17
C ASP A 146 -24.90 -10.31 9.87
N ALA A 147 -24.17 -10.71 10.89
CA ALA A 147 -23.16 -9.90 11.55
C ALA A 147 -21.79 -10.54 11.30
N ILE A 148 -20.89 -9.74 10.74
CA ILE A 148 -19.51 -10.13 10.41
C ILE A 148 -18.57 -9.51 11.43
N MET A 149 -17.75 -10.35 12.04
CA MET A 149 -16.62 -9.96 12.89
C MET A 149 -15.33 -10.18 12.11
N ALA A 150 -14.63 -9.09 11.81
CA ALA A 150 -13.36 -9.06 11.11
C ALA A 150 -12.23 -8.81 12.10
N ALA A 151 -11.56 -9.89 12.53
CA ALA A 151 -10.35 -9.80 13.33
C ALA A 151 -9.15 -9.54 12.41
N VAL A 152 -8.52 -8.38 12.56
CA VAL A 152 -7.45 -7.88 11.69
C VAL A 152 -6.08 -8.14 12.33
N GLN A 153 -5.17 -8.67 11.53
CA GLN A 153 -3.76 -8.82 11.86
C GLN A 153 -2.90 -8.07 10.82
N PRO A 154 -2.27 -6.95 11.21
CA PRO A 154 -1.34 -6.24 10.33
C PRO A 154 -0.09 -7.09 10.05
N LYS A 155 0.38 -7.04 8.81
CA LYS A 155 1.66 -7.58 8.36
C LYS A 155 2.48 -6.45 7.78
N MET A 156 3.55 -6.08 8.47
CA MET A 156 4.49 -5.07 7.98
C MET A 156 5.72 -5.76 7.40
N THR A 157 6.11 -5.34 6.20
CA THR A 157 7.39 -5.70 5.61
C THR A 157 8.21 -4.45 5.44
N LYS A 158 9.43 -4.43 5.98
CA LYS A 158 10.36 -3.29 5.90
C LYS A 158 11.69 -3.76 5.36
N THR A 159 12.38 -2.87 4.66
CA THR A 159 13.76 -3.07 4.23
C THR A 159 14.62 -2.09 5.01
N SER A 160 15.71 -2.57 5.60
CA SER A 160 16.51 -1.74 6.48
C SER A 160 17.20 -0.60 5.74
N GLN A 161 17.48 0.47 6.47
CA GLN A 161 18.08 1.68 5.89
C GLN A 161 19.50 1.41 5.34
N GLN A 162 20.21 0.41 5.88
CA GLN A 162 21.50 -0.03 5.34
C GLN A 162 21.37 -0.56 3.92
N VAL A 163 20.27 -1.24 3.58
CA VAL A 163 20.02 -1.77 2.24
C VAL A 163 19.60 -0.67 1.25
N ARG A 164 19.16 0.49 1.75
CA ARG A 164 18.79 1.64 0.90
C ARG A 164 19.94 2.15 0.03
N LYS A 165 21.18 1.97 0.46
CA LYS A 165 22.39 2.36 -0.30
C LYS A 165 22.57 1.57 -1.60
N TYR A 166 21.96 0.38 -1.73
CA TYR A 166 22.04 -0.43 -2.94
C TYR A 166 21.03 0.05 -3.98
N HIS A 167 21.44 0.00 -5.26
CA HIS A 167 20.58 0.35 -6.39
C HIS A 167 19.30 -0.51 -6.40
N PRO A 168 18.12 0.06 -6.73
CA PRO A 168 16.84 -0.65 -6.78
C PRO A 168 16.87 -1.98 -7.56
N ASP A 169 17.69 -2.08 -8.61
CA ASP A 169 17.82 -3.30 -9.41
C ASP A 169 18.44 -4.48 -8.65
N LYS A 170 19.33 -4.22 -7.68
CA LYS A 170 19.97 -5.28 -6.88
C LYS A 170 19.08 -5.76 -5.72
N ARG A 171 18.33 -4.84 -5.12
CA ARG A 171 17.47 -5.11 -3.95
C ARG A 171 16.01 -5.40 -4.32
N GLU A 172 15.67 -5.26 -5.61
CA GLU A 172 14.36 -5.59 -6.20
C GLU A 172 13.13 -4.89 -5.59
N CYS A 173 13.33 -3.74 -4.93
CA CYS A 173 12.26 -2.92 -4.36
C CYS A 173 12.53 -1.42 -4.50
N TYR A 174 11.45 -0.63 -4.45
CA TYR A 174 11.49 0.84 -4.39
C TYR A 174 10.96 1.35 -3.04
N PHE A 175 11.66 2.31 -2.45
CA PHE A 175 11.15 3.15 -1.38
C PHE A 175 10.15 4.17 -1.93
N SER A 176 9.35 4.77 -1.04
CA SER A 176 8.24 5.66 -1.41
C SER A 176 8.66 6.84 -2.31
N ASN A 177 9.91 7.31 -2.16
CA ASN A 177 10.40 8.55 -2.76
C ASN A 177 11.42 8.37 -3.90
N GLU A 178 11.72 7.14 -4.32
CA GLU A 178 12.77 6.90 -5.33
C GLU A 178 12.25 6.85 -6.75
N LYS A 179 11.03 6.36 -6.95
CA LYS A 179 10.42 6.24 -8.27
C LYS A 179 9.32 7.27 -8.45
N TYR A 180 9.52 8.16 -9.41
CA TYR A 180 8.51 9.13 -9.79
C TYR A 180 7.32 8.44 -10.47
N LEU A 181 6.12 8.70 -9.95
CA LEU A 181 4.84 8.37 -10.56
C LEU A 181 4.17 9.66 -11.04
N ARG A 182 3.55 9.63 -12.22
CA ARG A 182 2.89 10.78 -12.85
C ARG A 182 1.67 11.26 -12.08
N TYR A 183 0.91 10.35 -11.49
CA TYR A 183 -0.34 10.69 -10.80
C TYR A 183 -0.21 10.66 -9.27
N PHE A 184 0.73 9.89 -8.72
CA PHE A 184 0.87 9.69 -7.28
C PHE A 184 2.12 10.39 -6.72
N LYS A 185 2.03 10.91 -5.48
CA LYS A 185 3.16 11.54 -4.78
C LYS A 185 4.14 10.50 -4.22
N GLN A 186 3.61 9.38 -3.72
CA GLN A 186 4.38 8.29 -3.15
C GLN A 186 4.29 7.03 -4.01
N TYR A 187 5.44 6.37 -4.17
CA TYR A 187 5.52 5.08 -4.84
C TYR A 187 4.91 3.99 -3.96
N THR A 188 3.97 3.24 -4.53
CA THR A 188 3.61 1.91 -4.05
C THR A 188 3.47 0.98 -5.23
N SER A 189 3.67 -0.32 -5.01
CA SER A 189 3.44 -1.35 -6.03
C SER A 189 2.02 -1.26 -6.63
N SER A 190 1.01 -1.01 -5.80
CA SER A 190 -0.38 -0.86 -6.24
C SER A 190 -0.59 0.40 -7.09
N ASN A 191 -0.11 1.56 -6.63
CA ASN A 191 -0.24 2.84 -7.34
C ASN A 191 0.48 2.80 -8.69
N CYS A 192 1.68 2.21 -8.75
CA CYS A 192 2.43 2.02 -9.99
C CYS A 192 1.65 1.15 -10.99
N ARG A 193 1.07 0.03 -10.53
CA ARG A 193 0.26 -0.86 -11.38
C ARG A 193 -0.99 -0.15 -11.89
N LEU A 194 -1.66 0.65 -11.05
CA LEU A 194 -2.83 1.42 -11.44
C LEU A 194 -2.46 2.51 -12.47
N GLU A 195 -1.36 3.23 -12.27
CA GLU A 195 -0.85 4.22 -13.24
C GLU A 195 -0.51 3.57 -14.57
N CYS A 196 0.19 2.42 -14.54
CA CYS A 196 0.49 1.71 -15.77
C CYS A 196 -0.77 1.21 -16.48
N TYR A 197 -1.70 0.60 -15.75
CA TYR A 197 -2.97 0.15 -16.32
C TYR A 197 -3.76 1.31 -16.92
N THR A 198 -3.72 2.48 -16.29
CA THR A 198 -4.35 3.71 -16.80
C THR A 198 -3.69 4.20 -18.09
N ASN A 199 -2.35 4.27 -18.13
CA ASN A 199 -1.61 4.67 -19.33
C ASN A 199 -1.84 3.70 -20.48
N TYR A 200 -1.91 2.40 -20.19
CA TYR A 200 -2.20 1.37 -21.17
C TYR A 200 -3.63 1.51 -21.73
N THR A 201 -4.60 1.74 -20.86
CA THR A 201 -6.00 1.99 -21.25
C THR A 201 -6.11 3.25 -22.11
N ALA A 202 -5.48 4.36 -21.69
CA ALA A 202 -5.47 5.61 -22.44
C ALA A 202 -4.83 5.47 -23.82
N LYS A 203 -3.81 4.61 -23.98
CA LYS A 203 -3.15 4.38 -25.27
C LYS A 203 -4.00 3.60 -26.26
N ILE A 204 -4.75 2.60 -25.79
CA ILE A 204 -5.55 1.71 -26.66
C ILE A 204 -6.93 2.29 -26.93
N CYS A 205 -7.54 2.88 -25.90
CA CYS A 205 -8.93 3.30 -25.93
C CYS A 205 -9.09 4.81 -26.15
N GLU A 206 -8.00 5.59 -26.07
CA GLU A 206 -7.99 7.07 -26.11
C GLU A 206 -8.81 7.76 -25.01
N CYS A 207 -9.37 6.97 -24.09
CA CYS A 207 -10.13 7.39 -22.93
C CYS A 207 -9.74 6.52 -21.72
N VAL A 208 -10.13 6.95 -20.52
CA VAL A 208 -9.88 6.20 -19.27
C VAL A 208 -11.17 5.91 -18.53
N ARG A 209 -11.15 4.92 -17.64
CA ARG A 209 -12.29 4.63 -16.77
C ARG A 209 -12.49 5.74 -15.73
N PHE A 210 -13.70 5.86 -15.20
CA PHE A 210 -14.08 6.98 -14.32
C PHE A 210 -13.22 7.05 -13.03
N TYR A 211 -12.86 5.91 -12.44
CA TYR A 211 -12.06 5.80 -11.22
C TYR A 211 -10.54 5.95 -11.44
N MET A 212 -10.08 5.87 -12.70
CA MET A 212 -8.65 5.95 -13.00
C MET A 212 -8.11 7.37 -12.79
N PRO A 213 -6.86 7.49 -12.28
CA PRO A 213 -6.20 8.79 -12.14
C PRO A 213 -5.94 9.41 -13.51
N LYS A 214 -6.34 10.67 -13.71
CA LYS A 214 -6.30 11.33 -15.02
C LYS A 214 -6.07 12.82 -14.89
N LYS A 215 -5.70 13.49 -15.98
CA LYS A 215 -5.72 14.97 -16.05
C LYS A 215 -7.12 15.45 -16.42
N SER A 216 -7.40 16.74 -16.21
CA SER A 216 -8.68 17.35 -16.62
C SER A 216 -8.92 17.29 -18.12
N SER A 217 -7.85 17.21 -18.92
CA SER A 217 -7.90 17.12 -20.38
C SER A 217 -8.13 15.70 -20.92
N THR A 218 -8.20 14.69 -20.05
CA THR A 218 -8.34 13.28 -20.47
C THR A 218 -9.80 12.85 -20.35
N ASP A 219 -10.35 12.35 -21.46
CA ASP A 219 -11.75 11.95 -21.53
C ASP A 219 -12.06 10.67 -20.76
N ILE A 220 -13.25 10.63 -20.16
CA ILE A 220 -13.80 9.43 -19.52
C ILE A 220 -14.53 8.63 -20.59
N CYS A 221 -14.25 7.33 -20.68
CA CYS A 221 -14.96 6.45 -21.61
C CYS A 221 -16.47 6.44 -21.31
N GLY A 222 -17.28 6.92 -22.26
CA GLY A 222 -18.75 6.85 -22.19
C GLY A 222 -19.28 5.47 -22.56
N MET A 223 -20.59 5.24 -22.45
CA MET A 223 -21.20 3.95 -22.82
C MET A 223 -21.06 3.61 -24.31
N SER A 224 -21.05 4.60 -25.21
CA SER A 224 -20.85 4.41 -26.65
C SER A 224 -19.39 4.15 -27.02
N HIS A 225 -18.46 4.68 -26.22
CA HIS A 225 -17.02 4.42 -26.27
C HIS A 225 -16.61 3.48 -25.13
N ILE A 226 -17.46 2.51 -24.78
CA ILE A 226 -16.98 1.33 -24.05
C ILE A 226 -15.91 0.78 -24.96
N CYS A 227 -14.65 1.01 -24.59
CA CYS A 227 -13.52 0.45 -25.30
C CYS A 227 -13.89 -1.00 -25.54
N HIS A 228 -14.10 -1.36 -26.82
CA HIS A 228 -15.05 -2.40 -27.26
C HIS A 228 -14.72 -3.81 -26.74
N PHE A 229 -13.70 -3.91 -25.90
CA PHE A 229 -13.24 -5.05 -25.19
C PHE A 229 -12.57 -4.63 -23.86
N THR A 230 -13.36 -4.27 -22.85
CA THR A 230 -12.86 -4.24 -21.44
C THR A 230 -12.12 -5.53 -21.10
N ASN A 231 -12.59 -6.65 -21.65
CA ASN A 231 -11.96 -7.96 -21.57
C ASN A 231 -10.64 -8.08 -22.37
N ARG A 232 -10.47 -7.47 -23.55
CA ARG A 232 -9.18 -7.57 -24.29
C ARG A 232 -8.10 -6.69 -23.67
N VAL A 233 -8.45 -5.47 -23.24
CA VAL A 233 -7.50 -4.61 -22.51
C VAL A 233 -7.03 -5.34 -21.24
N GLN A 234 -7.97 -5.94 -20.49
CA GLN A 234 -7.64 -6.72 -19.30
C GLN A 234 -6.84 -7.99 -19.62
N MET A 235 -7.21 -8.75 -20.66
CA MET A 235 -6.49 -9.97 -21.06
C MET A 235 -5.07 -9.66 -21.53
N GLN A 236 -4.90 -8.61 -22.34
CA GLN A 236 -3.61 -8.20 -22.85
C GLN A 236 -2.75 -7.63 -21.72
N TRP A 237 -3.33 -6.85 -20.81
CA TRP A 237 -2.68 -6.41 -19.58
C TRP A 237 -2.19 -7.59 -18.73
N ASN A 238 -3.03 -8.60 -18.52
CA ASN A 238 -2.65 -9.81 -17.79
C ASN A 238 -1.51 -10.57 -18.48
N SER A 239 -1.44 -10.56 -19.82
CA SER A 239 -0.34 -11.18 -20.56
C SER A 239 0.98 -10.43 -20.39
N VAL A 240 0.97 -9.10 -20.36
CA VAL A 240 2.14 -8.25 -20.09
C VAL A 240 2.66 -8.47 -18.67
N LEU A 241 1.76 -8.62 -17.69
CA LEU A 241 2.15 -8.92 -16.32
C LEU A 241 2.82 -10.30 -16.18
N LYS A 242 2.31 -11.33 -16.88
CA LYS A 242 2.84 -12.70 -16.83
C LYS A 242 4.21 -12.85 -17.51
N GLN A 243 4.49 -12.06 -18.55
CA GLN A 243 5.81 -12.09 -19.21
C GLN A 243 6.95 -11.67 -18.27
N LYS A 244 6.67 -10.83 -17.27
CA LYS A 244 7.65 -10.43 -16.24
C LYS A 244 8.09 -11.56 -15.30
N GLU A 245 7.25 -12.56 -15.07
CA GLU A 245 7.62 -13.71 -14.22
C GLU A 245 8.45 -14.75 -14.99
N THR A 246 8.47 -14.68 -16.33
CA THR A 246 9.09 -15.70 -17.19
C THR A 246 10.31 -15.22 -17.97
N GLN A 247 10.57 -13.91 -18.08
CA GLN A 247 11.72 -13.38 -18.83
C GLN A 247 12.47 -12.31 -18.03
N HIS A 248 13.62 -12.69 -17.46
CA HIS A 248 14.64 -11.75 -16.97
C HIS A 248 15.40 -11.02 -18.11
N THR A 249 15.03 -11.26 -19.37
CA THR A 249 15.72 -10.77 -20.56
C THR A 249 14.71 -10.39 -21.65
N ALA A 250 14.11 -9.21 -21.54
CA ALA A 250 13.42 -8.57 -22.66
C ALA A 250 14.12 -7.25 -22.99
N THR A 251 15.21 -7.35 -23.75
CA THR A 251 15.97 -6.23 -24.36
C THR A 251 15.37 -5.76 -25.68
N ASN A 252 14.07 -5.99 -25.92
CA ASN A 252 13.40 -5.44 -27.10
C ASN A 252 12.82 -4.07 -26.75
N GLN A 253 13.65 -3.04 -26.98
CA GLN A 253 13.38 -1.61 -26.75
C GLN A 253 12.17 -1.03 -27.52
N ASN A 254 11.45 -1.82 -28.31
CA ASN A 254 10.32 -1.37 -29.11
C ASN A 254 8.94 -1.77 -28.55
N ASP A 255 8.89 -2.58 -27.48
CA ASP A 255 7.62 -2.85 -26.81
C ASP A 255 7.33 -1.78 -25.75
N THR A 256 6.61 -0.76 -26.22
CA THR A 256 6.06 0.39 -25.47
C THR A 256 5.12 0.05 -24.28
N SER A 257 5.15 -1.18 -23.77
CA SER A 257 4.28 -1.68 -22.69
C SER A 257 5.05 -2.22 -21.48
N PHE A 258 6.34 -1.90 -21.33
CA PHE A 258 7.12 -2.35 -20.18
C PHE A 258 6.81 -1.51 -18.92
N CYS A 259 6.19 -2.13 -17.91
CA CYS A 259 5.88 -1.46 -16.65
C CYS A 259 6.72 -1.98 -15.49
N ASP A 260 7.66 -1.15 -15.08
CA ASP A 260 8.60 -1.44 -14.01
C ASP A 260 8.02 -1.22 -12.60
N CYS A 261 6.99 -1.98 -12.23
CA CYS A 261 6.41 -1.92 -10.88
C CYS A 261 6.97 -3.02 -9.97
N ARG A 262 8.13 -2.75 -9.33
CA ARG A 262 8.72 -3.61 -8.29
C ARG A 262 7.94 -3.49 -6.96
N ARG A 263 8.19 -4.38 -6.01
CA ARG A 263 7.55 -4.29 -4.68
C ARG A 263 7.99 -3.03 -3.93
N SER A 264 7.15 -2.56 -3.02
CA SER A 264 7.56 -1.48 -2.11
C SER A 264 8.57 -2.03 -1.10
N CYS A 265 9.61 -1.26 -0.78
CA CYS A 265 10.59 -1.65 0.24
C CYS A 265 9.98 -1.62 1.65
N VAL A 266 8.97 -0.77 1.85
CA VAL A 266 8.12 -0.73 3.05
C VAL A 266 6.67 -0.92 2.61
N GLU A 267 5.98 -1.88 3.21
CA GLU A 267 4.61 -2.25 2.87
C GLU A 267 3.86 -2.70 4.13
N ILE A 268 2.60 -2.28 4.25
CA ILE A 268 1.69 -2.71 5.32
C ILE A 268 0.47 -3.35 4.65
N ASN A 269 0.21 -4.60 4.97
CA ASN A 269 -0.93 -5.37 4.51
C ASN A 269 -1.76 -5.85 5.70
N TYR A 270 -3.07 -6.02 5.52
CA TYR A 270 -3.97 -6.46 6.58
C TYR A 270 -4.50 -7.85 6.24
N GLU A 271 -4.17 -8.84 7.08
CA GLU A 271 -4.78 -10.16 7.03
C GLU A 271 -6.04 -10.15 7.91
N VAL A 272 -7.12 -10.74 7.41
CA VAL A 272 -8.43 -10.67 8.06
C VAL A 272 -8.94 -12.08 8.32
N GLN A 273 -9.30 -12.35 9.57
CA GLN A 273 -10.00 -13.56 9.98
C GLN A 273 -11.47 -13.19 10.19
N LEU A 274 -12.34 -13.76 9.35
CA LEU A 274 -13.77 -13.47 9.37
C LEU A 274 -14.51 -14.52 10.19
N SER A 275 -15.36 -14.06 11.10
CA SER A 275 -16.36 -14.88 11.79
C SER A 275 -17.74 -14.31 11.50
N GLN A 276 -18.68 -15.18 11.15
CA GLN A 276 -20.04 -14.80 10.77
C GLN A 276 -21.06 -15.45 11.69
N TYR A 277 -22.09 -14.70 12.07
CA TYR A 277 -23.25 -15.22 12.77
C TYR A 277 -24.52 -14.56 12.25
N ALA A 278 -25.61 -15.34 12.23
CA ALA A 278 -26.91 -14.83 11.84
C ALA A 278 -27.34 -13.74 12.82
N TRP A 279 -27.54 -12.53 12.32
CA TRP A 279 -27.96 -11.41 13.14
C TRP A 279 -29.48 -11.34 13.15
N ASN A 280 -30.06 -11.64 14.31
CA ASN A 280 -31.50 -11.69 14.45
C ASN A 280 -32.12 -10.29 14.62
N TYR A 281 -31.98 -9.45 13.60
CA TYR A 281 -32.42 -8.06 13.59
C TYR A 281 -33.95 -7.92 13.65
N GLY A 282 -34.71 -8.93 13.24
CA GLY A 282 -36.18 -8.90 13.23
C GLY A 282 -36.82 -8.71 14.61
N TYR A 283 -36.13 -9.09 15.69
CA TYR A 283 -36.64 -8.99 17.07
C TYR A 283 -36.22 -7.69 17.78
N MET A 284 -35.25 -6.93 17.22
CA MET A 284 -34.71 -5.72 17.84
C MET A 284 -35.66 -4.50 17.73
N PRO A 285 -36.35 -4.26 16.60
CA PRO A 285 -37.39 -3.22 16.49
C PRO A 285 -38.61 -3.50 17.37
N LEU A 286 -39.00 -4.77 17.52
CA LEU A 286 -40.14 -5.20 18.35
C LEU A 286 -39.95 -4.83 19.83
N ALA A 287 -38.70 -4.73 20.30
CA ALA A 287 -38.38 -4.35 21.67
C ALA A 287 -38.27 -2.84 21.91
N ARG A 288 -38.00 -2.01 20.87
CA ARG A 288 -37.80 -0.54 21.03
C ARG A 288 -38.95 0.33 20.54
N PHE A 289 -39.70 -0.05 19.51
CA PHE A 289 -40.75 0.82 18.95
C PHE A 289 -42.00 0.03 18.54
N ARG A 290 -43.13 0.36 19.18
CA ARG A 290 -44.46 -0.28 19.02
C ARG A 290 -45.21 0.15 17.74
N ASP A 291 -44.58 0.92 16.84
CA ASP A 291 -45.27 1.48 15.68
C ASP A 291 -45.03 0.74 14.36
N LYS A 292 -46.14 0.21 13.87
CA LYS A 292 -46.31 -0.48 12.60
C LYS A 292 -46.34 0.52 11.43
N LYS A 293 -45.18 0.71 10.81
CA LYS A 293 -44.95 0.84 9.36
C LYS A 293 -43.52 1.34 9.19
N LYS A 294 -42.55 0.43 9.23
CA LYS A 294 -41.24 0.70 8.66
C LYS A 294 -41.21 -0.05 7.34
N GLU A 295 -40.97 0.70 6.26
CA GLU A 295 -40.31 0.21 5.07
C GLU A 295 -39.38 -0.98 5.39
N SER A 296 -39.42 -2.03 4.56
CA SER A 296 -38.63 -3.25 4.83
C SER A 296 -37.15 -2.94 4.60
N TYR A 297 -36.47 -2.43 5.62
CA TYR A 297 -35.02 -2.29 5.60
C TYR A 297 -34.38 -3.67 5.79
N ARG A 298 -33.38 -3.95 4.98
CA ARG A 298 -32.44 -5.06 5.19
C ARG A 298 -31.24 -4.52 5.94
N TYR A 299 -30.86 -5.23 7.00
CA TYR A 299 -29.79 -4.81 7.90
C TYR A 299 -28.59 -5.75 7.79
N ALA A 300 -27.40 -5.22 8.04
CA ALA A 300 -26.18 -6.01 8.20
C ALA A 300 -25.28 -5.35 9.24
N ARG A 301 -24.47 -6.12 9.95
CA ARG A 301 -23.54 -5.58 10.95
C ARG A 301 -22.10 -5.97 10.62
N LEU A 302 -21.19 -5.02 10.78
CA LEU A 302 -19.76 -5.25 10.66
C LEU A 302 -19.05 -4.75 11.90
N SER A 303 -18.16 -5.57 12.45
CA SER A 303 -17.27 -5.22 13.54
C SER A 303 -15.83 -5.52 13.11
N ILE A 304 -14.99 -4.50 13.02
CA ILE A 304 -13.58 -4.61 12.63
C ILE A 304 -12.71 -4.29 13.84
N PHE A 305 -11.84 -5.19 14.25
CA PHE A 305 -10.98 -4.97 15.41
C PHE A 305 -9.62 -5.64 15.22
N PHE A 306 -8.60 -5.15 15.92
CA PHE A 306 -7.30 -5.80 15.93
C PHE A 306 -7.32 -7.06 16.81
N LYS A 307 -6.69 -8.13 16.32
CA LYS A 307 -6.62 -9.41 17.04
C LYS A 307 -5.68 -9.37 18.24
N GLU A 308 -4.58 -8.62 18.12
CA GLU A 308 -3.49 -8.52 19.11
C GLU A 308 -3.05 -7.05 19.22
N ASP A 309 -2.51 -6.65 20.38
CA ASP A 309 -1.99 -5.29 20.63
C ASP A 309 -0.66 -5.03 19.91
N PHE A 310 -0.04 -6.08 19.36
CA PHE A 310 1.21 -6.01 18.61
C PHE A 310 1.05 -6.67 17.23
N PHE A 311 1.98 -6.37 16.33
CA PHE A 311 2.06 -7.02 15.03
C PHE A 311 3.52 -7.38 14.71
N LEU A 312 3.70 -8.39 13.87
CA LEU A 312 5.02 -8.85 13.45
C LEU A 312 5.50 -8.06 12.24
N THR A 313 6.74 -7.57 12.32
CA THR A 313 7.43 -6.91 11.21
C THR A 313 8.46 -7.85 10.60
N LEU A 314 8.38 -8.08 9.30
CA LEU A 314 9.38 -8.79 8.52
C LEU A 314 10.40 -7.78 7.99
N GLU A 315 11.62 -7.80 8.52
CA GLU A 315 12.68 -6.89 8.09
C GLU A 315 13.69 -7.58 7.17
N ARG A 316 13.98 -6.97 6.02
CA ARG A 316 15.05 -7.37 5.10
C ARG A 316 16.34 -6.62 5.43
N ASN A 317 17.37 -7.37 5.79
CA ASN A 317 18.70 -6.85 6.15
C ASN A 317 19.77 -7.27 5.15
N GLU A 318 20.90 -6.54 5.13
CA GLU A 318 22.07 -6.99 4.39
C GLU A 318 22.67 -8.23 5.07
N LEU A 319 22.82 -9.33 4.32
CA LEU A 319 23.35 -10.58 4.88
C LEU A 319 24.87 -10.54 5.07
N TYR A 320 25.59 -9.93 4.11
CA TYR A 320 27.03 -9.73 4.16
C TYR A 320 27.36 -8.31 3.75
N GLY A 321 27.86 -7.51 4.69
CA GLY A 321 28.41 -6.21 4.40
C GLY A 321 29.81 -6.29 3.78
N PRO A 322 30.33 -5.18 3.22
CA PRO A 322 31.70 -5.12 2.73
C PRO A 322 32.74 -5.35 3.85
N ILE A 323 32.41 -4.99 5.09
CA ILE A 323 33.26 -5.21 6.27
C ILE A 323 33.31 -6.70 6.61
N ASP A 324 32.17 -7.40 6.61
CA ASP A 324 32.11 -8.84 6.88
C ASP A 324 32.85 -9.63 5.80
N PHE A 325 32.74 -9.19 4.54
CA PHE A 325 33.51 -9.77 3.43
C PHE A 325 35.02 -9.62 3.66
N LEU A 326 35.49 -8.42 4.03
CA LEU A 326 36.89 -8.16 4.32
C LEU A 326 37.38 -8.96 5.54
N ALA A 327 36.56 -9.07 6.58
CA ALA A 327 36.87 -9.84 7.78
C ALA A 327 36.98 -11.34 7.48
N ASN A 328 36.06 -11.89 6.68
CA ASN A 328 36.11 -13.29 6.26
C ASN A 328 37.34 -13.58 5.38
N PHE A 329 37.65 -12.70 4.42
CA PHE A 329 38.83 -12.86 3.58
C PHE A 329 40.13 -12.73 4.39
N GLY A 330 40.21 -11.74 5.29
CA GLY A 330 41.33 -11.56 6.19
C GLY A 330 41.52 -12.72 7.17
N GLY A 331 40.42 -13.27 7.70
CA GLY A 331 40.43 -14.45 8.56
C GLY A 331 40.95 -15.70 7.84
N LEU A 332 40.49 -15.95 6.61
CA LEU A 332 40.94 -17.07 5.79
C LEU A 332 42.42 -16.94 5.41
N LEU A 333 42.86 -15.75 4.98
CA LEU A 333 44.27 -15.49 4.66
C LEU A 333 45.17 -15.63 5.90
N GLY A 334 44.75 -15.07 7.03
CA GLY A 334 45.48 -15.17 8.29
C GLY A 334 45.61 -16.62 8.77
N LEU A 335 44.56 -17.44 8.61
CA LEU A 335 44.58 -18.84 9.03
C LEU A 335 45.46 -19.73 8.13
N PHE A 336 45.34 -19.59 6.80
CA PHE A 336 46.04 -20.50 5.88
C PHE A 336 47.48 -20.08 5.56
N THR A 337 47.74 -18.77 5.50
CA THR A 337 49.04 -18.25 5.04
C THR A 337 49.79 -17.48 6.11
N GLY A 338 49.16 -17.20 7.28
CA GLY A 338 49.70 -16.27 8.27
C GLY A 338 49.80 -14.84 7.76
N PHE A 339 49.18 -14.53 6.62
CA PHE A 339 49.28 -13.24 5.96
C PHE A 339 48.44 -12.19 6.70
N SER A 340 49.07 -11.06 7.00
CA SER A 340 48.44 -9.92 7.67
C SER A 340 48.62 -8.63 6.88
N LEU A 341 47.94 -7.56 7.29
CA LEU A 341 48.15 -6.21 6.72
C LEU A 341 49.61 -5.74 6.87
N LEU A 342 50.30 -6.16 7.94
CA LEU A 342 51.73 -5.88 8.11
C LEU A 342 52.57 -6.61 7.05
N SER A 343 52.23 -7.88 6.76
CA SER A 343 52.87 -8.65 5.69
C SER A 343 52.65 -8.01 4.32
N LEU A 344 51.46 -7.46 4.07
CA LEU A 344 51.18 -6.70 2.83
C LEU A 344 52.05 -5.42 2.74
N ALA A 345 52.17 -4.67 3.83
CA ALA A 345 53.00 -3.47 3.89
C ALA A 345 54.49 -3.80 3.67
N GLU A 346 54.96 -4.93 4.22
CA GLU A 346 56.32 -5.44 4.01
C GLU A 346 56.59 -5.78 2.55
N ILE A 347 55.65 -6.45 1.87
CA ILE A 347 55.75 -6.73 0.42
C ILE A 347 55.83 -5.42 -0.38
N VAL A 348 54.95 -4.45 -0.09
CA VAL A 348 54.97 -3.15 -0.78
C VAL A 348 56.30 -2.43 -0.54
N TYR A 349 56.83 -2.46 0.68
CA TYR A 349 58.13 -1.88 1.00
C TYR A 349 59.27 -2.54 0.22
N PHE A 350 59.30 -3.88 0.15
CA PHE A 350 60.33 -4.60 -0.61
C PHE A 350 60.24 -4.36 -2.12
N LEU A 351 59.02 -4.29 -2.67
CA LEU A 351 58.80 -4.10 -4.10
C LEU A 351 58.94 -2.65 -4.58
N SER A 352 58.77 -1.66 -3.70
CA SER A 352 58.86 -0.24 -4.07
C SER A 352 60.10 0.43 -3.51
N VAL A 353 60.16 0.65 -2.20
CA VAL A 353 61.19 1.46 -1.53
C VAL A 353 62.56 0.80 -1.66
N ARG A 354 62.68 -0.49 -1.35
CA ARG A 354 63.97 -1.17 -1.43
C ARG A 354 64.52 -1.19 -2.85
N ILE A 355 63.65 -1.44 -3.82
CA ILE A 355 63.99 -1.44 -5.24
C ILE A 355 64.42 -0.04 -5.71
N CYS A 356 63.64 1.01 -5.42
CA CYS A 356 63.98 2.37 -5.82
C CYS A 356 65.27 2.86 -5.16
N CYS A 357 65.47 2.58 -3.87
CA CYS A 357 66.70 2.92 -3.16
C CYS A 357 67.90 2.14 -3.72
N ASN A 358 67.78 0.83 -3.96
CA ASN A 358 68.83 0.03 -4.58
C ASN A 358 69.18 0.54 -5.98
N PHE A 359 68.19 0.91 -6.78
CA PHE A 359 68.42 1.42 -8.12
C PHE A 359 69.12 2.78 -8.11
N ARG A 360 68.79 3.64 -7.13
CA ARG A 360 69.38 4.98 -6.98
C ARG A 360 70.79 4.94 -6.39
N LEU A 361 71.10 4.00 -5.50
CA LEU A 361 72.42 3.84 -4.88
C LEU A 361 73.39 2.94 -5.68
N HIS A 362 72.89 1.90 -6.34
CA HIS A 362 73.73 0.86 -6.96
C HIS A 362 73.51 0.67 -8.47
N LYS A 363 72.64 1.45 -9.13
CA LYS A 363 72.26 1.32 -10.56
C LYS A 363 71.75 -0.08 -10.95
N PHE A 364 71.46 -0.97 -9.99
CA PHE A 364 70.95 -2.33 -10.18
C PHE A 364 69.86 -2.62 -9.13
N TRP A 365 68.80 -3.33 -9.51
CA TRP A 365 67.66 -3.61 -8.62
C TRP A 365 68.03 -4.54 -7.45
N THR A 366 68.97 -5.45 -7.66
CA THR A 366 69.32 -6.52 -6.71
C THR A 366 70.26 -6.07 -5.59
N GLY A 367 70.73 -4.81 -5.58
CA GLY A 367 71.75 -4.31 -4.66
C GLY A 367 73.15 -4.29 -5.29
N PRO A 368 74.21 -4.02 -4.50
CA PRO A 368 75.58 -3.95 -5.02
C PRO A 368 75.98 -5.29 -5.63
N LYS A 369 76.52 -5.25 -6.86
CA LYS A 369 77.19 -6.43 -7.43
C LYS A 369 78.46 -6.64 -6.62
N ASN A 370 78.50 -7.71 -5.82
CA ASN A 370 79.76 -8.26 -5.32
C ASN A 370 80.68 -8.63 -6.49
#